data_AF-A0A9W6WJV2-F1
#
_entry.id   AF-A0A9W6WJV2-F1
#
_cell.length_a   1.000
_cell.length_b   1.000
_cell.length_c   1.000
_cell.angle_alpha   90.00
_cell.angle_beta   90.00
_cell.angle_gamma   90.00
#
_symmetry.space_group_name_H-M   'P 1'
#
loop_
_entity.id
_entity.type
_entity.pdbx_description
1 polymer ?
#
loop_
_entity_poly.entity_id
_entity_poly.type
_entity_poly.pdbx_seq_one_letter_code
_entity_poly.pdbx_strand_id
1 'polypeptide(L)'
;MYWCCREMSDISWISKELDEISDKYGDILKEDGKFLKIKIYCCSKEVQEEQHFHKGLKQGEDATSSSDSFEKVSDKELPWFVEVIDFKPDIGKVVKDIKLQEKNMFVLSGGDLFKENVSNAVASRQISAINGKVSEIYLHTENFAW
;
A
#
# COMPACT_ATOMS: atom_id res chain seq x y z
N MET A 1 5.36 1.39 3.99
CA MET A 1 5.60 0.84 2.65
C MET A 1 4.33 0.97 1.82
N TYR A 2 4.45 1.37 0.56
CA TYR A 2 3.34 1.47 -0.38
C TYR A 2 3.69 0.58 -1.58
N TRP A 3 2.86 -0.42 -1.89
CA TRP A 3 3.06 -1.36 -2.99
C TRP A 3 1.90 -1.22 -3.97
N CYS A 4 2.19 -1.00 -5.26
CA CYS A 4 1.18 -1.08 -6.33
C CYS A 4 1.38 -2.37 -7.14
N CYS A 5 0.38 -3.25 -7.18
CA CYS A 5 0.36 -4.46 -8.01
C CYS A 5 -0.88 -4.45 -8.93
N ARG A 6 -0.91 -5.33 -9.95
CA ARG A 6 -2.10 -5.44 -10.80
C ARG A 6 -3.15 -6.25 -10.06
N GLU A 7 -2.79 -7.42 -9.59
CA GLU A 7 -3.70 -8.34 -8.92
C GLU A 7 -3.17 -8.75 -7.54
N MET A 8 -4.07 -9.20 -6.67
CA MET A 8 -3.69 -9.73 -5.36
C MET A 8 -2.92 -11.06 -5.50
N SER A 9 -3.22 -11.82 -6.55
CA SER A 9 -2.51 -13.05 -6.94
C SER A 9 -1.01 -12.80 -7.12
N ASP A 10 -0.62 -11.65 -7.69
CA ASP A 10 0.78 -11.25 -7.96
C ASP A 10 1.66 -11.19 -6.70
N ILE A 11 1.04 -11.01 -5.54
CA ILE A 11 1.73 -10.82 -4.27
C ILE A 11 1.35 -11.89 -3.23
N SER A 12 0.57 -12.88 -3.62
CA SER A 12 0.14 -13.96 -2.71
C SER A 12 1.32 -14.68 -2.04
N TRP A 13 2.46 -14.76 -2.75
CA TRP A 13 3.68 -15.38 -2.26
C TRP A 13 4.23 -14.72 -0.99
N ILE A 14 4.07 -13.40 -0.81
CA ILE A 14 4.67 -12.69 0.33
C ILE A 14 3.89 -12.87 1.65
N SER A 15 2.71 -13.49 1.58
CA SER A 15 1.86 -13.69 2.76
C SER A 15 2.61 -14.42 3.88
N LYS A 16 3.43 -15.42 3.53
CA LYS A 16 4.22 -16.19 4.50
C LYS A 16 5.28 -15.32 5.18
N GLU A 17 6.01 -14.50 4.44
CA GLU A 17 7.03 -13.61 4.98
C GLU A 17 6.41 -12.53 5.87
N LEU A 18 5.21 -12.03 5.52
CA LEU A 18 4.46 -11.09 6.35
C LEU A 18 3.99 -11.74 7.66
N ASP A 19 3.54 -13.01 7.61
CA ASP A 19 3.20 -13.80 8.79
C ASP A 19 4.45 -13.96 9.69
N GLU A 20 5.61 -14.34 9.13
CA GLU A 20 6.87 -14.49 9.88
C GLU A 20 7.32 -13.18 10.54
N ILE A 21 7.15 -12.03 9.86
CA ILE A 21 7.42 -10.71 10.44
C ILE A 21 6.48 -10.43 11.62
N SER A 22 5.19 -10.74 11.45
CA SER A 22 4.18 -10.57 12.50
C SER A 22 4.49 -11.43 13.72
N ASP A 23 4.87 -12.69 13.51
CA ASP A 23 5.15 -13.62 14.61
C ASP A 23 6.42 -13.25 15.37
N LYS A 24 7.46 -12.82 14.65
CA LYS A 24 8.77 -12.53 15.24
C LYS A 24 8.86 -11.13 15.87
N TYR A 25 8.18 -10.15 15.29
CA TYR A 25 8.31 -8.75 15.66
C TYR A 25 6.99 -8.09 16.05
N GLY A 26 5.87 -8.83 16.05
CA GLY A 26 4.53 -8.28 16.28
C GLY A 26 4.40 -7.47 17.55
N ASP A 27 4.99 -7.92 18.65
CA ASP A 27 4.92 -7.20 19.94
C ASP A 27 5.64 -5.85 19.87
N ILE A 28 6.84 -5.80 19.27
CA ILE A 28 7.61 -4.56 19.04
C ILE A 28 6.85 -3.61 18.09
N LEU A 29 6.22 -4.17 17.06
CA LEU A 29 5.43 -3.39 16.10
C LEU A 29 4.15 -2.83 16.72
N LYS A 30 3.56 -3.53 17.71
CA LYS A 30 2.33 -3.14 18.41
C LYS A 30 2.55 -2.10 19.51
N GLU A 31 3.62 -2.21 20.30
CA GLU A 31 3.84 -1.36 21.48
C GLU A 31 3.89 0.14 21.14
N ASP A 32 4.33 0.49 19.93
CA ASP A 32 4.34 1.88 19.43
C ASP A 32 3.37 2.15 18.27
N GLY A 33 2.69 1.11 17.75
CA GLY A 33 1.62 1.18 16.74
C GLY A 33 1.95 1.93 15.44
N LYS A 34 3.22 2.26 15.17
CA LYS A 34 3.63 3.23 14.14
C LYS A 34 4.89 2.84 13.34
N PHE A 35 5.55 1.73 13.68
CA PHE A 35 6.83 1.36 13.05
C PHE A 35 6.66 0.84 11.62
N LEU A 36 5.64 0.01 11.39
CA LEU A 36 5.39 -0.59 10.09
C LEU A 36 3.93 -0.45 9.71
N LYS A 37 3.69 0.17 8.57
CA LYS A 37 2.41 0.14 7.88
C LYS A 37 2.66 -0.19 6.42
N ILE A 38 1.97 -1.21 5.92
CA ILE A 38 2.03 -1.62 4.51
C ILE A 38 0.67 -1.35 3.88
N LYS A 39 0.66 -0.59 2.80
CA LYS A 39 -0.53 -0.39 1.97
C LYS A 39 -0.28 -1.02 0.61
N ILE A 40 -1.15 -1.94 0.23
CA ILE A 40 -1.08 -2.65 -1.03
C ILE A 40 -2.26 -2.19 -1.89
N TYR A 41 -1.96 -1.66 -3.07
CA TYR A 41 -2.93 -1.19 -4.03
C TYR A 41 -3.04 -2.17 -5.19
N CYS A 42 -4.18 -2.84 -5.31
CA CYS A 42 -4.52 -3.73 -6.40
C CYS A 42 -5.19 -2.92 -7.53
N CYS A 43 -4.51 -2.80 -8.65
CA CYS A 43 -4.85 -1.85 -9.72
C CYS A 43 -5.61 -2.48 -10.91
N SER A 44 -5.98 -3.75 -10.84
CA SER A 44 -6.72 -4.49 -11.89
C SER A 44 -8.17 -4.03 -12.07
N LYS A 45 -8.77 -3.49 -11.01
CA LYS A 45 -10.10 -2.90 -11.07
C LYS A 45 -9.97 -1.43 -11.48
N GLU A 46 -10.09 -1.13 -12.77
CA GLU A 46 -10.46 0.23 -13.20
C GLU A 46 -11.92 0.45 -12.81
N VAL A 47 -12.16 1.17 -11.71
CA VAL A 47 -13.52 1.61 -11.37
C VAL A 47 -13.52 3.12 -11.25
N GLN A 48 -14.42 3.73 -12.02
CA GLN A 48 -14.75 5.15 -12.06
C GLN A 48 -15.06 5.69 -10.67
N GLU A 49 -14.80 6.99 -10.48
CA GLU A 49 -14.99 7.72 -9.23
C GLU A 49 -16.38 7.50 -8.60
N GLU A 50 -16.40 7.19 -7.28
CA GLU A 50 -17.10 7.90 -6.20
C GLU A 50 -17.58 6.96 -5.06
N GLN A 51 -17.04 7.24 -3.86
CA GLN A 51 -17.65 7.18 -2.52
C GLN A 51 -18.59 6.00 -2.13
N HIS A 52 -18.22 5.25 -1.08
CA HIS A 52 -18.84 5.37 0.26
C HIS A 52 -18.34 4.30 1.22
N PHE A 53 -17.85 4.75 2.37
CA PHE A 53 -17.65 3.95 3.57
C PHE A 53 -19.04 3.63 4.17
N HIS A 54 -19.43 2.36 4.28
CA HIS A 54 -20.24 1.91 5.40
C HIS A 54 -20.11 0.41 5.69
N LYS A 55 -19.68 0.16 6.93
CA LYS A 55 -19.73 -1.09 7.69
C LYS A 55 -21.20 -1.57 7.79
N GLY A 56 -21.47 -2.84 7.50
CA GLY A 56 -22.73 -3.48 7.88
C GLY A 56 -23.12 -4.69 7.03
N LEU A 57 -22.89 -5.90 7.56
CA LEU A 57 -23.57 -7.12 7.14
C LEU A 57 -25.09 -6.88 7.06
N LYS A 58 -25.75 -7.35 5.98
CA LYS A 58 -26.96 -8.19 6.05
C LYS A 58 -27.29 -8.83 4.69
N GLN A 59 -27.74 -10.08 4.79
CA GLN A 59 -28.07 -11.06 3.76
C GLN A 59 -29.23 -10.66 2.84
N GLY A 60 -29.22 -11.25 1.63
CA GLY A 60 -30.38 -11.46 0.76
C GLY A 60 -30.00 -12.36 -0.42
N GLU A 61 -30.63 -13.53 -0.51
CA GLU A 61 -30.47 -14.58 -1.52
C GLU A 61 -31.14 -14.20 -2.87
N ASP A 62 -30.53 -14.53 -4.03
CA ASP A 62 -31.00 -15.64 -4.90
C ASP A 62 -30.31 -15.71 -6.29
N ALA A 63 -29.99 -16.97 -6.65
CA ALA A 63 -29.84 -17.61 -7.97
C ALA A 63 -29.01 -16.98 -9.13
N THR A 64 -27.94 -17.67 -9.56
CA THR A 64 -27.93 -18.61 -10.71
C THR A 64 -26.49 -19.04 -11.06
N SER A 65 -26.35 -20.35 -11.33
CA SER A 65 -25.15 -21.13 -11.59
C SER A 65 -24.32 -20.73 -12.82
N SER A 66 -23.00 -20.62 -12.64
CA SER A 66 -22.01 -21.09 -13.62
C SER A 66 -20.72 -21.44 -12.87
N SER A 67 -20.47 -22.74 -12.79
CA SER A 67 -19.31 -23.38 -12.19
C SER A 67 -18.07 -23.19 -13.07
N ASP A 68 -17.25 -22.22 -12.73
CA ASP A 68 -15.80 -22.29 -12.87
C ASP A 68 -15.23 -22.37 -11.46
N SER A 69 -14.61 -23.50 -11.14
CA SER A 69 -13.93 -23.73 -9.88
C SER A 69 -12.68 -22.85 -9.81
N PHE A 70 -12.88 -21.58 -9.47
CA PHE A 70 -11.83 -20.80 -8.83
C PHE A 70 -11.55 -21.49 -7.50
N GLU A 71 -10.35 -22.06 -7.37
CA GLU A 71 -9.79 -22.35 -6.07
C GLU A 71 -9.96 -21.09 -5.22
N LYS A 72 -10.78 -21.19 -4.18
CA LYS A 72 -10.81 -20.21 -3.10
C LYS A 72 -9.38 -20.15 -2.58
N VAL A 73 -8.62 -19.15 -3.05
CA VAL A 73 -7.43 -18.69 -2.35
C VAL A 73 -7.91 -18.47 -0.93
N SER A 74 -7.43 -19.31 -0.02
CA SER A 74 -7.84 -19.28 1.38
C SER A 74 -7.78 -17.83 1.85
N ASP A 75 -8.88 -17.32 2.41
CA ASP A 75 -8.95 -16.03 3.10
C ASP A 75 -8.03 -16.06 4.32
N LYS A 76 -6.71 -16.15 4.09
CA LYS A 76 -5.73 -15.90 5.12
C LYS A 76 -5.79 -14.40 5.38
N GLU A 77 -6.31 -14.05 6.55
CA GLU A 77 -6.27 -12.68 7.03
C GLU A 77 -4.82 -12.23 7.06
N LEU A 78 -4.49 -11.21 6.27
CA LEU A 78 -3.16 -10.60 6.31
C LEU A 78 -2.90 -9.98 7.69
N PRO A 79 -1.63 -9.85 8.11
CA PRO A 79 -1.31 -9.23 9.38
C PRO A 79 -1.93 -7.83 9.53
N TRP A 80 -2.27 -7.46 10.77
CA TRP A 80 -3.00 -6.23 11.14
C TRP A 80 -2.36 -4.91 10.65
N PHE A 81 -1.07 -4.91 10.30
CA PHE A 81 -0.35 -3.75 9.78
C PHE A 81 -0.38 -3.63 8.24
N VAL A 82 -1.06 -4.57 7.57
CA VAL A 82 -1.24 -4.62 6.12
C VAL A 82 -2.67 -4.21 5.76
N GLU A 83 -2.79 -3.22 4.88
CA GLU A 83 -4.05 -2.71 4.37
C GLU A 83 -4.08 -2.96 2.85
N VAL A 84 -5.03 -3.77 2.37
CA VAL A 84 -5.25 -4.01 0.94
C VAL A 84 -6.34 -3.09 0.42
N ILE A 85 -6.07 -2.48 -0.74
CA ILE A 85 -6.87 -1.41 -1.32
C ILE A 85 -7.12 -1.74 -2.79
N ASP A 86 -8.36 -1.99 -3.15
CA ASP A 86 -8.79 -2.41 -4.49
C ASP A 86 -9.00 -1.23 -5.47
N PHE A 87 -8.07 -0.27 -5.47
CA PHE A 87 -8.08 0.82 -6.44
C PHE A 87 -6.68 1.37 -6.70
N LYS A 88 -6.47 1.97 -7.88
CA LYS A 88 -5.21 2.62 -8.25
C LYS A 88 -5.02 3.93 -7.47
N PRO A 89 -3.90 4.12 -6.76
CA PRO A 89 -3.70 5.31 -5.93
C PRO A 89 -3.41 6.55 -6.77
N ASP A 90 -3.89 7.70 -6.30
CA ASP A 90 -3.28 8.99 -6.61
C ASP A 90 -1.97 9.10 -5.81
N ILE A 91 -0.85 8.94 -6.53
CA ILE A 91 0.50 8.99 -5.95
C ILE A 91 0.82 10.35 -5.33
N GLY A 92 0.36 11.45 -5.94
CA GLY A 92 0.55 12.78 -5.41
C GLY A 92 -0.12 12.93 -4.04
N LYS A 93 -1.36 12.45 -3.92
CA LYS A 93 -2.09 12.42 -2.65
C LYS A 93 -1.43 11.50 -1.64
N VAL A 94 -1.04 10.28 -2.03
CA VAL A 94 -0.36 9.32 -1.15
C VAL A 94 0.90 9.93 -0.53
N VAL A 95 1.77 10.54 -1.34
CA VAL A 95 3.01 11.16 -0.87
C VAL A 95 2.75 12.39 0.02
N LYS A 96 1.70 13.16 -0.31
CA LYS A 96 1.29 14.33 0.48
C LYS A 96 0.76 13.97 1.87
N ASP A 97 0.03 12.86 1.98
CA ASP A 97 -0.60 12.39 3.21
C ASP A 97 0.40 11.73 4.18
N ILE A 98 1.62 11.40 3.73
CA ILE A 98 2.68 10.89 4.60
C ILE A 98 3.07 11.97 5.62
N LYS A 99 2.90 11.66 6.91
CA LYS A 99 3.35 12.51 8.01
C LYS A 99 4.88 12.55 8.07
N LEU A 100 5.45 13.70 7.72
CA LEU A 100 6.91 13.89 7.79
C LEU A 100 7.39 13.92 9.23
N GLN A 101 8.59 13.39 9.43
CA GLN A 101 9.40 13.52 10.63
C GLN A 101 10.53 14.54 10.39
N GLU A 102 11.47 14.67 11.32
CA GLU A 102 12.61 15.57 11.19
C GLU A 102 13.44 15.28 9.93
N LYS A 103 13.75 14.01 9.67
CA LYS A 103 14.45 13.55 8.46
C LYS A 103 13.64 12.46 7.79
N ASN A 104 13.53 12.52 6.47
CA ASN A 104 12.66 11.65 5.70
C ASN A 104 13.41 11.10 4.50
N MET A 105 13.33 9.79 4.31
CA MET A 105 13.88 9.10 3.14
C MET A 105 12.75 8.39 2.41
N PHE A 106 12.59 8.72 1.14
CA PHE A 106 11.71 8.02 0.21
C PHE A 106 12.58 7.05 -0.60
N VAL A 107 12.27 5.77 -0.51
CA VAL A 107 12.92 4.73 -1.34
C VAL A 107 11.89 4.25 -2.35
N LEU A 108 12.28 4.25 -3.62
CA LEU A 108 11.39 4.00 -4.73
C LEU A 108 11.94 2.95 -5.67
N SER A 109 11.14 1.94 -5.99
CA SER A 109 11.42 1.01 -7.08
C SER A 109 10.16 0.77 -7.90
N GLY A 110 10.30 0.65 -9.22
CA GLY A 110 9.19 0.53 -10.16
C GLY A 110 9.54 1.00 -11.58
N GLY A 111 8.55 1.00 -12.47
CA GLY A 111 8.71 1.46 -13.85
C GLY A 111 8.90 2.98 -13.97
N ASP A 112 9.41 3.45 -15.09
CA ASP A 112 9.88 4.84 -15.26
C ASP A 112 8.78 5.89 -15.05
N LEU A 113 7.58 5.66 -15.60
CA LEU A 113 6.44 6.56 -15.38
C LEU A 113 6.04 6.64 -13.89
N PHE A 114 6.12 5.53 -13.17
CA PHE A 114 5.87 5.52 -11.73
C PHE A 114 6.96 6.27 -10.98
N LYS A 115 8.23 6.09 -11.40
CA LYS A 115 9.37 6.81 -10.85
C LYS A 115 9.24 8.32 -11.02
N GLU A 116 8.85 8.78 -12.21
CA GLU A 116 8.61 10.18 -12.51
C GLU A 116 7.50 10.76 -11.63
N ASN A 117 6.36 10.08 -11.54
CA ASN A 117 5.22 10.53 -10.73
C ASN A 117 5.56 10.68 -9.24
N VAL A 118 6.24 9.69 -8.65
CA VAL A 118 6.68 9.77 -7.25
C VAL A 118 7.75 10.86 -7.09
N SER A 119 8.67 11.01 -8.04
CA SER A 119 9.73 12.04 -7.98
C SER A 119 9.13 13.44 -7.93
N ASN A 120 8.17 13.72 -8.81
CA ASN A 120 7.44 14.99 -8.82
C ASN A 120 6.66 15.21 -7.51
N ALA A 121 6.01 14.17 -6.99
CA ALA A 121 5.29 14.25 -5.73
C ALA A 121 6.23 14.53 -4.54
N VAL A 122 7.39 13.88 -4.47
CA VAL A 122 8.38 14.09 -3.41
C VAL A 122 9.04 15.47 -3.53
N ALA A 123 9.35 15.93 -4.75
CA ALA A 123 9.87 17.29 -4.98
C ALA A 123 8.93 18.37 -4.41
N SER A 124 7.61 18.19 -4.57
CA SER A 124 6.63 19.10 -3.95
C SER A 124 6.69 19.12 -2.41
N ARG A 125 7.12 18.02 -1.78
CA ARG A 125 7.30 17.93 -0.32
C ARG A 125 8.59 18.59 0.16
N GLN A 126 9.65 18.63 -0.66
CA GLN A 126 10.95 19.25 -0.34
C GLN A 126 10.84 20.74 0.01
N ILE A 127 9.77 21.42 -0.43
CA ILE A 127 9.41 22.77 0.04
C ILE A 127 9.31 22.84 1.58
N SER A 128 8.93 21.75 2.24
CA SER A 128 8.90 21.68 3.72
C SER A 128 10.29 21.77 4.33
N ALA A 129 11.31 21.20 3.69
CA ALA A 129 12.70 21.29 4.13
C ALA A 129 13.26 22.69 3.85
N ILE A 130 12.98 23.25 2.66
CA ILE A 130 13.37 24.62 2.29
C ILE A 130 12.82 25.66 3.28
N ASN A 131 11.59 25.46 3.74
CA ASN A 131 10.94 26.33 4.72
C ASN A 131 11.33 26.03 6.18
N GLY A 132 12.27 25.12 6.43
CA GLY A 132 12.73 24.76 7.78
C GLY A 132 11.71 24.02 8.64
N LYS A 133 10.64 23.47 8.06
CA LYS A 133 9.63 22.68 8.80
C LYS A 133 10.12 21.27 9.13
N VAL A 134 11.03 20.75 8.31
CA VAL A 134 11.76 19.49 8.52
C VAL A 134 13.22 19.74 8.14
N SER A 135 14.14 18.92 8.65
CA SER A 135 15.56 19.07 8.39
C SER A 135 15.93 18.54 7.00
N GLU A 136 15.30 17.44 6.56
CA GLU A 136 15.70 16.77 5.33
C GLU A 136 14.57 15.94 4.68
N ILE A 137 14.54 15.96 3.36
CA ILE A 137 13.74 15.05 2.52
C ILE A 137 14.61 14.55 1.37
N TYR A 138 14.97 13.27 1.42
CA TYR A 138 15.78 12.59 0.42
C TYR A 138 14.93 11.61 -0.39
N LEU A 139 15.20 11.52 -1.69
CA LEU A 139 14.62 10.53 -2.59
C LEU A 139 15.74 9.66 -3.15
N HIS A 140 15.59 8.36 -2.97
CA HIS A 140 16.46 7.35 -3.53
C HIS A 140 15.69 6.46 -4.48
N THR A 141 16.14 6.37 -5.73
CA THR A 141 15.55 5.49 -6.73
C THR A 141 16.39 4.24 -6.87
N GLU A 142 15.77 3.10 -6.67
CA GLU A 142 16.39 1.78 -6.77
C GLU A 142 15.79 0.98 -7.91
N ASN A 143 16.59 0.07 -8.45
CA ASN A 143 16.14 -0.93 -9.39
C ASN A 143 16.36 -2.32 -8.80
N PHE A 144 15.39 -2.80 -8.01
CA PHE A 144 15.43 -4.13 -7.41
C PHE A 144 15.03 -5.23 -8.42
N ALA A 145 15.27 -5.01 -9.72
CA ALA A 145 14.99 -6.00 -10.76
C ALA A 145 15.86 -7.25 -10.61
N TRP A 146 15.25 -8.37 -10.94
CA TRP A 146 15.78 -9.71 -11.12
C TRP A 146 15.38 -10.16 -12.52
#